data_AF-A0A7D6GPX3-F1
#
_entry.id   AF-A0A7D6GPX3-F1
#
_cell.length_a   1.000
_cell.length_b   1.000
_cell.length_c   1.000
_cell.angle_alpha   90.00
_cell.angle_beta   90.00
_cell.angle_gamma   90.00
#
_symmetry.space_group_name_H-M   'P 1'
#
loop_
_entity.id
_entity.type
_entity.pdbx_description
1 polymer ?
#
loop_
_entity_poly.entity_id
_entity_poly.type
_entity_poly.pdbx_seq_one_letter_code
_entity_poly.pdbx_strand_id
1 'polypeptide(L)'
;MSTSQHPVALQMERIVGGDARLLALVMMLPLVDGVFPALILAGALDEPLGAFQVGLLIFGGSATVAVILAEMDGTPREQAIVVLLVGIPLILLAAVQAALAPAIASVLDIVIFERFAALVIAAIAAKTASATIGDYLPNPIVVIGLGLVASIDPSGATFVVMTDPALVVHATLAAAVGVAFALTIALTGPYLREYMDIDRFRFGSAVALGLLPLSLLGMAFGQAPLAALIVAALFAVDLPWGGSDADSSSGTESGAAAAQMGAVADGGESEASSEPPAAEADEEPETYPGDDGTDTAGRAPWL
;
A
#
# COMPACT_ATOMS: atom_id res chain seq x y z
N MET A 1 5.44 -10.81 -42.39
CA MET A 1 6.28 -9.69 -41.93
C MET A 1 7.10 -10.18 -40.75
N SER A 2 8.42 -10.08 -40.84
CA SER A 2 9.37 -10.65 -39.88
C SER A 2 9.53 -9.70 -38.69
N THR A 3 8.83 -9.96 -37.60
CA THR A 3 9.07 -9.32 -36.31
C THR A 3 10.30 -9.99 -35.68
N SER A 4 11.46 -9.38 -35.87
CA SER A 4 12.68 -9.71 -35.16
C SER A 4 12.47 -9.43 -33.66
N GLN A 5 12.01 -10.41 -32.91
CA GLN A 5 11.97 -10.35 -31.45
C GLN A 5 13.42 -10.39 -30.97
N HIS A 6 13.97 -9.21 -30.68
CA HIS A 6 15.31 -9.08 -30.15
C HIS A 6 15.33 -9.77 -28.77
N PRO A 7 16.23 -10.74 -28.50
CA PRO A 7 16.27 -11.46 -27.23
C PRO A 7 16.42 -10.54 -26.00
N VAL A 8 16.99 -9.35 -26.21
CA VAL A 8 17.10 -8.28 -25.20
C VAL A 8 15.75 -7.66 -24.84
N ALA A 9 14.80 -7.54 -25.79
CA ALA A 9 13.48 -6.97 -25.55
C ALA A 9 12.60 -7.91 -24.70
N LEU A 10 12.63 -9.22 -24.99
CA LEU A 10 11.95 -10.23 -24.17
C LEU A 10 12.55 -10.39 -22.76
N GLN A 11 13.81 -10.02 -22.59
CA GLN A 11 14.47 -10.02 -21.29
C GLN A 11 14.14 -8.76 -20.49
N MET A 12 13.99 -7.59 -21.16
CA MET A 12 13.46 -6.39 -20.52
C MET A 12 11.96 -6.49 -20.20
N GLU A 13 11.15 -7.13 -21.02
CA GLU A 13 9.72 -7.36 -20.74
C GLU A 13 9.52 -8.32 -19.55
N ARG A 14 10.44 -9.26 -19.33
CA ARG A 14 10.49 -10.10 -18.12
C ARG A 14 11.06 -9.39 -16.90
N ILE A 15 12.06 -8.52 -17.07
CA ILE A 15 12.68 -7.75 -15.95
C ILE A 15 11.78 -6.60 -15.51
N VAL A 16 11.02 -6.00 -16.43
CA VAL A 16 9.90 -5.07 -16.17
C VAL A 16 8.59 -5.88 -16.21
N GLY A 17 8.62 -7.09 -15.65
CA GLY A 17 7.45 -7.96 -15.51
C GLY A 17 6.47 -7.45 -14.46
N GLY A 18 5.33 -8.14 -14.33
CA GLY A 18 4.30 -7.84 -13.34
C GLY A 18 4.86 -7.70 -11.92
N ASP A 19 5.78 -8.58 -11.54
CA ASP A 19 6.47 -8.64 -10.25
C ASP A 19 7.15 -7.31 -9.88
N ALA A 20 7.93 -6.75 -10.81
CA ALA A 20 8.62 -5.49 -10.60
C ALA A 20 7.63 -4.32 -10.46
N ARG A 21 6.52 -4.37 -11.20
CA ARG A 21 5.46 -3.36 -11.13
C ARG A 21 4.69 -3.43 -9.81
N LEU A 22 4.35 -4.63 -9.34
CA LEU A 22 3.68 -4.83 -8.06
C LEU A 22 4.59 -4.39 -6.91
N LEU A 23 5.86 -4.80 -6.94
CA LEU A 23 6.84 -4.40 -5.93
C LEU A 23 7.07 -2.88 -5.95
N ALA A 24 7.22 -2.28 -7.14
CA ALA A 24 7.35 -0.84 -7.28
C ALA A 24 6.12 -0.10 -6.76
N LEU A 25 4.92 -0.57 -7.06
CA LEU A 25 3.69 0.04 -6.57
C LEU A 25 3.70 0.07 -5.04
N VAL A 26 3.99 -1.05 -4.39
CA VAL A 26 3.99 -1.13 -2.93
C VAL A 26 5.11 -0.30 -2.30
N MET A 27 6.35 -0.46 -2.77
CA MET A 27 7.51 0.17 -2.13
C MET A 27 7.60 1.68 -2.43
N MET A 28 7.14 2.14 -3.59
CA MET A 28 7.14 3.56 -3.93
C MET A 28 5.89 4.30 -3.44
N LEU A 29 4.81 3.59 -3.08
CA LEU A 29 3.56 4.22 -2.64
C LEU A 29 3.78 5.29 -1.57
N PRO A 30 4.59 5.05 -0.49
CA PRO A 30 4.81 6.05 0.55
C PRO A 30 5.46 7.35 0.07
N LEU A 31 6.21 7.30 -1.04
CA LEU A 31 6.80 8.49 -1.63
C LEU A 31 5.75 9.28 -2.43
N VAL A 32 4.82 8.58 -3.08
CA VAL A 32 3.82 9.18 -3.99
C VAL A 32 2.58 9.65 -3.24
N ASP A 33 2.14 8.91 -2.22
CA ASP A 33 0.96 9.23 -1.40
C ASP A 33 1.23 10.35 -0.37
N GLY A 34 2.49 10.77 -0.22
CA GLY A 34 2.90 11.84 0.67
C GLY A 34 3.13 11.40 2.13
N VAL A 35 2.98 10.12 2.47
CA VAL A 35 3.23 9.60 3.82
C VAL A 35 4.69 9.79 4.22
N PHE A 36 5.65 9.51 3.34
CA PHE A 36 7.07 9.68 3.66
C PHE A 36 7.49 11.16 3.81
N PRO A 37 7.12 12.09 2.89
CA PRO A 37 7.26 13.52 3.14
C PRO A 37 6.61 13.97 4.46
N ALA A 38 5.46 13.41 4.82
CA ALA A 38 4.81 13.72 6.08
C ALA A 38 5.60 13.25 7.30
N LEU A 39 6.20 12.06 7.24
CA LEU A 39 7.09 11.56 8.29
C LEU A 39 8.37 12.37 8.43
N ILE A 40 8.94 12.87 7.31
CA ILE A 40 10.06 13.80 7.34
C ILE A 40 9.66 15.08 8.11
N LEU A 41 8.52 15.67 7.76
CA LEU A 41 8.05 16.93 8.35
C LEU A 41 7.58 16.78 9.80
N ALA A 42 7.10 15.60 10.18
CA ALA A 42 6.71 15.25 11.54
C ALA A 42 7.92 14.91 12.45
N GLY A 43 9.15 15.03 11.96
CA GLY A 43 10.36 14.73 12.76
C GLY A 43 10.61 13.25 13.02
N ALA A 44 9.94 12.35 12.29
CA ALA A 44 10.10 10.89 12.46
C ALA A 44 11.52 10.40 12.16
N LEU A 45 12.31 11.22 11.46
CA LEU A 45 13.64 10.93 10.97
C LEU A 45 14.71 11.81 11.63
N ASP A 46 14.40 12.51 12.71
CA ASP A 46 15.37 13.35 13.42
C ASP A 46 16.49 12.51 14.05
N GLU A 47 16.18 11.25 14.40
CA GLU A 47 17.12 10.29 14.95
C GLU A 47 17.37 9.12 13.98
N PRO A 48 18.59 8.55 13.93
CA PRO A 48 18.91 7.39 13.09
C PRO A 48 17.99 6.19 13.37
N LEU A 49 17.61 5.99 14.62
CA LEU A 49 16.76 4.88 15.02
C LEU A 49 15.32 5.05 14.49
N GLY A 50 14.82 6.29 14.44
CA GLY A 50 13.57 6.64 13.77
C GLY A 50 13.60 6.27 12.29
N ALA A 51 14.72 6.54 11.61
CA ALA A 51 14.91 6.12 10.23
C ALA A 51 14.90 4.59 10.04
N PHE A 52 15.48 3.80 10.95
CA PHE A 52 15.35 2.34 10.90
C PHE A 52 13.90 1.89 11.04
N GLN A 53 13.18 2.43 12.01
CA GLN A 53 11.78 2.10 12.27
C GLN A 53 10.89 2.45 11.06
N VAL A 54 11.03 3.67 10.53
CA VAL A 54 10.31 4.12 9.33
C VAL A 54 10.68 3.25 8.13
N GLY A 55 11.96 2.96 7.94
CA GLY A 55 12.43 2.09 6.86
C GLY A 55 11.79 0.72 6.85
N LEU A 56 11.73 0.07 8.01
CA LEU A 56 11.14 -1.25 8.16
C LEU A 56 9.60 -1.24 8.06
N LEU A 57 8.93 -0.24 8.61
CA LEU A 57 7.46 -0.21 8.65
C LEU A 57 6.82 0.34 7.38
N ILE A 58 7.44 1.35 6.76
CA ILE A 58 6.85 2.09 5.64
C ILE A 58 7.30 1.52 4.30
N PHE A 59 8.60 1.28 4.13
CA PHE A 59 9.14 0.75 2.87
C PHE A 59 9.26 -0.78 2.89
N GLY A 60 9.68 -1.35 4.03
CA GLY A 60 9.84 -2.78 4.25
C GLY A 60 8.60 -3.48 4.82
N GLY A 61 7.45 -2.81 4.89
CA GLY A 61 6.26 -3.30 5.60
C GLY A 61 5.68 -4.62 5.06
N SER A 62 4.59 -5.10 5.67
CA SER A 62 3.98 -6.39 5.30
C SER A 62 3.54 -6.50 3.85
N ALA A 63 3.17 -5.40 3.21
CA ALA A 63 2.86 -5.40 1.79
C ALA A 63 4.08 -5.80 0.94
N THR A 64 5.28 -5.28 1.26
CA THR A 64 6.52 -5.63 0.56
C THR A 64 6.86 -7.10 0.76
N VAL A 65 6.71 -7.62 1.98
CA VAL A 65 6.91 -9.04 2.27
C VAL A 65 5.91 -9.92 1.53
N ALA A 66 4.63 -9.56 1.53
CA ALA A 66 3.58 -10.29 0.85
C ALA A 66 3.84 -10.35 -0.67
N VAL A 67 4.19 -9.23 -1.30
CA VAL A 67 4.53 -9.23 -2.74
C VAL A 67 5.74 -10.13 -3.02
N ILE A 68 6.82 -10.03 -2.25
CA ILE A 68 8.03 -10.82 -2.49
C ILE A 68 7.79 -12.33 -2.31
N LEU A 69 6.98 -12.73 -1.34
CA LEU A 69 6.78 -14.14 -1.03
C LEU A 69 5.61 -14.79 -1.76
N ALA A 70 4.53 -14.04 -2.03
CA ALA A 70 3.32 -14.57 -2.64
C ALA A 70 3.23 -14.32 -4.15
N GLU A 71 3.73 -13.17 -4.63
CA GLU A 71 3.53 -12.74 -6.02
C GLU A 71 4.79 -12.88 -6.88
N MET A 72 5.98 -12.79 -6.29
CA MET A 72 7.22 -12.86 -7.05
C MET A 72 7.64 -14.30 -7.34
N ASP A 73 7.89 -14.58 -8.61
CA ASP A 73 8.38 -15.85 -9.09
C ASP A 73 9.90 -15.85 -9.29
N GLY A 74 10.46 -17.03 -9.57
CA GLY A 74 11.87 -17.20 -9.92
C GLY A 74 12.81 -17.46 -8.74
N THR A 75 14.10 -17.41 -9.05
CA THR A 75 15.17 -17.71 -8.09
C THR A 75 15.43 -16.52 -7.15
N PRO A 76 15.97 -16.74 -5.93
CA PRO A 76 16.29 -15.65 -5.00
C PRO A 76 17.18 -14.56 -5.60
N ARG A 77 18.04 -14.93 -6.57
CA ARG A 77 18.90 -13.98 -7.28
C ARG A 77 18.12 -13.11 -8.27
N GLU A 78 17.14 -13.68 -8.97
CA GLU A 78 16.28 -12.91 -9.88
C GLU A 78 15.39 -11.94 -9.10
N GLN A 79 14.80 -12.41 -7.99
CA GLN A 79 14.03 -11.57 -7.08
C GLN A 79 14.88 -10.42 -6.50
N ALA A 80 16.11 -10.70 -6.09
CA ALA A 80 17.05 -9.68 -5.60
C ALA A 80 17.38 -8.61 -6.66
N ILE A 81 17.48 -8.98 -7.94
CA ILE A 81 17.69 -8.03 -9.04
C ILE A 81 16.47 -7.12 -9.18
N VAL A 82 15.25 -7.66 -9.10
CA VAL A 82 14.00 -6.87 -9.15
C VAL A 82 13.93 -5.91 -7.97
N VAL A 83 14.24 -6.38 -6.75
CA VAL A 83 14.30 -5.53 -5.55
C VAL A 83 15.29 -4.38 -5.72
N LEU A 84 16.49 -4.63 -6.26
CA LEU A 84 17.48 -3.58 -6.50
C LEU A 84 17.06 -2.61 -7.61
N LEU A 85 16.40 -3.11 -8.66
CA LEU A 85 15.88 -2.28 -9.75
C LEU A 85 14.85 -1.27 -9.24
N VAL A 86 13.98 -1.67 -8.32
CA VAL A 86 12.99 -0.79 -7.68
C VAL A 86 13.62 0.05 -6.56
N GLY A 87 14.47 -0.57 -5.75
CA GLY A 87 15.02 0.01 -4.54
C GLY A 87 16.03 1.13 -4.77
N ILE A 88 16.85 1.05 -5.82
CA ILE A 88 17.82 2.11 -6.11
C ILE A 88 17.11 3.43 -6.45
N PRO A 89 16.15 3.48 -7.39
CA PRO A 89 15.34 4.68 -7.62
C PRO A 89 14.60 5.18 -6.38
N LEU A 90 14.06 4.27 -5.56
CA LEU A 90 13.37 4.61 -4.31
C LEU A 90 14.31 5.37 -3.36
N ILE A 91 15.54 4.88 -3.16
CA ILE A 91 16.54 5.54 -2.30
C ILE A 91 16.87 6.94 -2.83
N LEU A 92 17.05 7.09 -4.15
CA LEU A 92 17.31 8.39 -4.76
C LEU A 92 16.14 9.36 -4.59
N LEU A 93 14.91 8.90 -4.80
CA LEU A 93 13.71 9.70 -4.63
C LEU A 93 13.51 10.12 -3.17
N ALA A 94 13.78 9.24 -2.21
CA ALA A 94 13.72 9.58 -0.79
C ALA A 94 14.72 10.68 -0.42
N ALA A 95 15.94 10.63 -0.94
CA ALA A 95 16.94 11.68 -0.75
C ALA A 95 16.49 13.03 -1.35
N VAL A 96 15.88 12.99 -2.55
CA VAL A 96 15.33 14.19 -3.20
C VAL A 96 14.18 14.79 -2.39
N GLN A 97 13.25 13.96 -1.90
CA GLN A 97 12.13 14.43 -1.09
C GLN A 97 12.59 15.06 0.23
N ALA A 98 13.58 14.45 0.88
CA ALA A 98 14.18 15.03 2.08
C ALA A 98 14.84 16.39 1.80
N ALA A 99 15.59 16.51 0.70
CA ALA A 99 16.20 17.78 0.30
C ALA A 99 15.15 18.88 0.00
N LEU A 100 13.95 18.49 -0.44
CA LEU A 100 12.83 19.38 -0.74
C LEU A 100 11.87 19.59 0.45
N ALA A 101 12.08 18.91 1.59
CA ALA A 101 11.19 18.99 2.72
C ALA A 101 10.93 20.43 3.21
N PRO A 102 11.93 21.34 3.31
CA PRO A 102 11.68 22.72 3.71
C PRO A 102 10.80 23.51 2.74
N ALA A 103 10.90 23.23 1.44
CA ALA A 103 10.03 23.85 0.44
C ALA A 103 8.58 23.41 0.64
N ILE A 104 8.35 22.13 0.95
CA ILE A 104 7.02 21.59 1.29
C ILE A 104 6.51 22.22 2.60
N ALA A 105 7.36 22.31 3.62
CA ALA A 105 7.03 22.91 4.90
C ALA A 105 6.59 24.38 4.78
N SER A 106 7.18 25.13 3.84
CA SER A 106 6.90 26.57 3.69
C SER A 106 5.46 26.90 3.29
N VAL A 107 4.73 25.93 2.74
CA VAL A 107 3.35 26.10 2.26
C VAL A 107 2.33 25.35 3.12
N LEU A 108 2.75 24.73 4.24
CA LEU A 108 1.89 23.91 5.08
C LEU A 108 1.98 24.31 6.56
N ASP A 109 0.85 24.35 7.24
CA ASP A 109 0.75 24.29 8.70
C ASP A 109 1.16 22.88 9.16
N ILE A 110 2.39 22.79 9.68
CA ILE A 110 3.00 21.53 10.10
C ILE A 110 2.19 20.84 11.19
N VAL A 111 1.57 21.59 12.11
CA VAL A 111 0.82 21.01 13.23
C VAL A 111 -0.45 20.34 12.73
N ILE A 112 -1.16 20.98 11.80
CA ILE A 112 -2.34 20.39 11.17
C ILE A 112 -1.91 19.18 10.34
N PHE A 113 -0.89 19.34 9.50
CA PHE A 113 -0.41 18.29 8.62
C PHE A 113 0.06 17.04 9.37
N GLU A 114 0.79 17.19 10.47
CA GLU A 114 1.25 16.10 11.33
C GLU A 114 0.07 15.28 11.88
N ARG A 115 -1.00 15.95 12.34
CA ARG A 115 -2.20 15.28 12.87
C ARG A 115 -2.89 14.45 11.79
N PHE A 116 -3.00 14.97 10.58
CA PHE A 116 -3.55 14.22 9.46
C PHE A 116 -2.65 13.05 9.06
N ALA A 117 -1.34 13.23 9.03
CA ALA A 117 -0.39 12.16 8.76
C ALA A 117 -0.51 11.02 9.80
N ALA A 118 -0.60 11.37 11.08
CA ALA A 118 -0.84 10.41 12.15
C ALA A 118 -2.17 9.66 11.96
N LEU A 119 -3.23 10.35 11.56
CA LEU A 119 -4.54 9.76 11.26
C LEU A 119 -4.46 8.79 10.07
N VAL A 120 -3.78 9.18 8.99
CA VAL A 120 -3.58 8.36 7.79
C VAL A 120 -2.88 7.05 8.16
N ILE A 121 -1.75 7.13 8.88
CA ILE A 121 -0.99 5.95 9.30
C ILE A 121 -1.84 5.05 10.21
N ALA A 122 -2.57 5.64 11.16
CA ALA A 122 -3.49 4.90 12.03
C ALA A 122 -4.61 4.21 11.23
N ALA A 123 -5.15 4.88 10.21
CA ALA A 123 -6.20 4.33 9.35
C ALA A 123 -5.68 3.15 8.49
N ILE A 124 -4.49 3.28 7.90
CA ILE A 124 -3.84 2.21 7.14
C ILE A 124 -3.56 1.00 8.05
N ALA A 125 -3.01 1.24 9.24
CA ALA A 125 -2.75 0.20 10.24
C ALA A 125 -4.04 -0.54 10.63
N ALA A 126 -5.09 0.19 10.96
CA ALA A 126 -6.37 -0.38 11.37
C ALA A 126 -7.03 -1.20 10.24
N LYS A 127 -7.03 -0.69 9.01
CA LYS A 127 -7.56 -1.40 7.83
C LYS A 127 -6.76 -2.66 7.50
N THR A 128 -5.45 -2.64 7.77
CA THR A 128 -4.59 -3.82 7.59
C THR A 128 -4.84 -4.87 8.69
N ALA A 129 -5.12 -4.43 9.92
CA ALA A 129 -5.38 -5.31 11.05
C ALA A 129 -6.78 -5.94 11.06
N SER A 130 -7.79 -5.26 10.49
CA SER A 130 -9.17 -5.74 10.49
C SER A 130 -9.98 -5.22 9.31
N ALA A 131 -10.53 -6.16 8.54
CA ALA A 131 -11.46 -5.86 7.45
C ALA A 131 -12.71 -5.13 7.95
N THR A 132 -13.28 -5.57 9.09
CA THR A 132 -14.48 -4.95 9.68
C THR A 132 -14.25 -3.50 10.10
N ILE A 133 -13.10 -3.19 10.68
CA ILE A 133 -12.75 -1.81 11.04
C ILE A 133 -12.43 -0.97 9.80
N GLY A 134 -11.86 -1.60 8.77
CA GLY A 134 -11.60 -0.99 7.47
C GLY A 134 -12.82 -0.36 6.81
N ASP A 135 -14.02 -0.94 7.00
CA ASP A 135 -15.26 -0.45 6.41
C ASP A 135 -15.80 0.83 7.08
N TYR A 136 -15.44 1.08 8.34
CA TYR A 136 -15.89 2.26 9.08
C TYR A 136 -14.92 3.45 8.97
N LEU A 137 -13.68 3.20 8.55
CA LEU A 137 -12.65 4.23 8.49
C LEU A 137 -12.68 4.96 7.15
N PRO A 138 -12.48 6.29 7.13
CA PRO A 138 -12.36 7.03 5.88
C PRO A 138 -11.16 6.52 5.08
N ASN A 139 -11.30 6.54 3.75
CA ASN A 139 -10.21 6.17 2.86
C ASN A 139 -8.98 7.05 3.14
N PRO A 140 -7.77 6.48 3.31
CA PRO A 140 -6.54 7.23 3.52
C PRO A 140 -6.34 8.40 2.55
N ILE A 141 -6.71 8.24 1.27
CA ILE A 141 -6.61 9.31 0.26
C ILE A 141 -7.49 10.51 0.61
N VAL A 142 -8.70 10.27 1.12
CA VAL A 142 -9.62 11.34 1.54
C VAL A 142 -9.03 12.09 2.73
N VAL A 143 -8.44 11.37 3.69
CA VAL A 143 -7.77 11.97 4.85
C VAL A 143 -6.57 12.80 4.41
N ILE A 144 -5.75 12.30 3.48
CA ILE A 144 -4.60 13.03 2.90
C ILE A 144 -5.09 14.31 2.21
N GLY A 145 -6.12 14.22 1.36
CA GLY A 145 -6.67 15.36 0.64
C GLY A 145 -7.25 16.43 1.57
N LEU A 146 -8.04 16.02 2.57
CA LEU A 146 -8.54 16.94 3.59
C LEU A 146 -7.40 17.55 4.41
N GLY A 147 -6.38 16.76 4.75
CA GLY A 147 -5.22 17.22 5.48
C GLY A 147 -4.44 18.28 4.72
N LEU A 148 -4.20 18.06 3.43
CA LEU A 148 -3.52 19.02 2.56
C LEU A 148 -4.32 20.32 2.40
N VAL A 149 -5.64 20.21 2.19
CA VAL A 149 -6.52 21.40 2.08
C VAL A 149 -6.58 22.16 3.40
N ALA A 150 -6.61 21.45 4.53
CA ALA A 150 -6.67 22.06 5.85
C ALA A 150 -5.32 22.69 6.27
N SER A 151 -4.20 22.12 5.82
CA SER A 151 -2.87 22.61 6.18
C SER A 151 -2.31 23.65 5.24
N ILE A 152 -2.86 23.86 4.03
CA ILE A 152 -2.25 24.78 3.07
C ILE A 152 -2.24 26.24 3.58
N ASP A 153 -1.04 26.82 3.68
CA ASP A 153 -0.81 28.23 3.94
C ASP A 153 0.04 28.83 2.82
N PRO A 154 -0.59 29.31 1.73
CA PRO A 154 0.13 29.84 0.57
C PRO A 154 0.86 31.15 0.87
N SER A 155 0.62 31.79 2.01
CA SER A 155 1.23 33.08 2.37
C SER A 155 2.72 32.96 2.75
N GLY A 156 3.19 31.75 3.07
CA GLY A 156 4.58 31.44 3.44
C GLY A 156 5.45 30.84 2.33
N ALA A 157 4.92 30.70 1.11
CA ALA A 157 5.55 29.93 0.04
C ALA A 157 6.97 30.40 -0.30
N THR A 158 7.97 29.57 -0.02
CA THR A 158 9.37 29.84 -0.35
C THR A 158 10.06 28.58 -0.88
N PHE A 159 10.79 28.70 -1.98
CA PHE A 159 11.58 27.59 -2.49
C PHE A 159 12.94 27.57 -1.79
N VAL A 160 13.05 26.78 -0.73
CA VAL A 160 14.28 26.59 0.02
C VAL A 160 14.66 25.11 -0.02
N VAL A 161 15.89 24.85 -0.44
CA VAL A 161 16.48 23.51 -0.39
C VAL A 161 17.11 23.32 0.99
N MET A 162 16.94 22.13 1.57
CA MET A 162 17.45 21.80 2.89
C MET A 162 18.97 21.94 2.98
N THR A 163 19.43 22.67 3.98
CA THR A 163 20.86 22.82 4.32
C THR A 163 21.34 21.86 5.39
N ASP A 164 20.44 21.11 6.03
CA ASP A 164 20.82 20.09 7.01
C ASP A 164 21.09 18.74 6.32
N PRO A 165 22.36 18.32 6.19
CA PRO A 165 22.69 17.03 5.58
C PRO A 165 22.25 15.84 6.44
N ALA A 166 22.03 16.02 7.75
CA ALA A 166 21.68 14.91 8.64
C ALA A 166 20.31 14.32 8.29
N LEU A 167 19.31 15.16 8.05
CA LEU A 167 17.96 14.71 7.71
C LEU A 167 17.92 14.01 6.34
N VAL A 168 18.67 14.50 5.36
CA VAL A 168 18.82 13.82 4.05
C VAL A 168 19.46 12.44 4.23
N VAL A 169 20.49 12.34 5.08
CA VAL A 169 21.12 11.05 5.42
C VAL A 169 20.14 10.11 6.11
N HIS A 170 19.36 10.58 7.08
CA HIS A 170 18.37 9.75 7.78
C HIS A 170 17.23 9.30 6.85
N ALA A 171 16.74 10.17 5.97
CA ALA A 171 15.75 9.80 4.96
C ALA A 171 16.28 8.76 3.96
N THR A 172 17.52 8.95 3.50
CA THR A 172 18.21 7.98 2.64
C THR A 172 18.43 6.65 3.39
N LEU A 173 18.77 6.71 4.68
CA LEU A 173 18.92 5.55 5.55
C LEU A 173 17.60 4.78 5.67
N ALA A 174 16.48 5.47 5.90
CA ALA A 174 15.17 4.83 6.00
C ALA A 174 14.83 4.05 4.73
N ALA A 175 14.98 4.68 3.56
CA ALA A 175 14.80 4.01 2.27
C ALA A 175 15.77 2.83 2.09
N ALA A 176 17.04 3.01 2.43
CA ALA A 176 18.05 1.95 2.33
C ALA A 176 17.75 0.77 3.26
N VAL A 177 17.24 1.02 4.47
CA VAL A 177 16.82 -0.03 5.42
C VAL A 177 15.63 -0.81 4.86
N GLY A 178 14.63 -0.14 4.29
CA GLY A 178 13.49 -0.82 3.64
C GLY A 178 13.92 -1.69 2.48
N VAL A 179 14.82 -1.18 1.62
CA VAL A 179 15.37 -1.93 0.47
C VAL A 179 16.25 -3.09 0.94
N ALA A 180 17.10 -2.89 1.94
CA ALA A 180 17.94 -3.95 2.52
C ALA A 180 17.08 -5.05 3.16
N PHE A 181 15.99 -4.68 3.83
CA PHE A 181 15.02 -5.61 4.37
C PHE A 181 14.35 -6.41 3.25
N ALA A 182 13.80 -5.75 2.23
CA ALA A 182 13.23 -6.40 1.05
C ALA A 182 14.22 -7.36 0.36
N LEU A 183 15.48 -6.95 0.24
CA LEU A 183 16.54 -7.78 -0.34
C LEU A 183 16.80 -9.02 0.52
N THR A 184 16.78 -8.88 1.85
CA THR A 184 16.92 -9.99 2.79
C THR A 184 15.76 -10.98 2.63
N ILE A 185 14.52 -10.47 2.53
CA ILE A 185 13.33 -11.30 2.30
C ILE A 185 13.41 -12.04 0.96
N ALA A 186 13.83 -11.38 -0.12
CA ALA A 186 13.99 -12.01 -1.43
C ALA A 186 15.06 -13.11 -1.43
N LEU A 187 16.20 -12.87 -0.77
CA LEU A 187 17.28 -13.84 -0.69
C LEU A 187 16.92 -15.05 0.20
N THR A 188 16.16 -14.82 1.26
CA THR A 188 15.69 -15.87 2.19
C THR A 188 14.31 -16.41 1.81
N GLY A 189 13.74 -15.97 0.69
CA GLY A 189 12.37 -16.25 0.26
C GLY A 189 11.98 -17.74 0.22
N PRO A 190 12.84 -18.66 -0.25
CA PRO A 190 12.53 -20.10 -0.20
C PRO A 190 12.33 -20.64 1.22
N TYR A 191 13.09 -20.15 2.19
CA TYR A 191 12.95 -20.54 3.59
C TYR A 191 11.75 -19.85 4.24
N LEU A 192 11.56 -18.55 3.98
CA LEU A 192 10.45 -17.79 4.57
C LEU A 192 9.08 -18.31 4.10
N ARG A 193 8.96 -18.76 2.86
CA ARG A 193 7.72 -19.39 2.36
C ARG A 193 7.35 -20.69 3.08
N GLU A 194 8.33 -21.39 3.65
CA GLU A 194 8.12 -22.66 4.35
C GLU A 194 7.81 -22.44 5.84
N TYR A 195 8.50 -21.49 6.48
CA TYR A 195 8.48 -21.33 7.94
C TYR A 195 7.76 -20.08 8.43
N MET A 196 7.18 -19.23 7.57
CA MET A 196 6.56 -17.98 8.01
C MET A 196 5.06 -17.93 7.70
N ASP A 197 4.28 -17.65 8.74
CA ASP A 197 2.87 -17.28 8.61
C ASP A 197 2.76 -15.80 8.20
N ILE A 198 2.46 -15.58 6.92
CA ILE A 198 2.36 -14.25 6.31
C ILE A 198 1.19 -13.46 6.91
N ASP A 199 0.08 -14.11 7.26
CA ASP A 199 -1.07 -13.44 7.84
C ASP A 199 -0.77 -12.95 9.25
N ARG A 200 -0.07 -13.76 10.04
CA ARG A 200 0.38 -13.36 11.39
C ARG A 200 1.40 -12.23 11.34
N PHE A 201 2.34 -12.27 10.40
CA PHE A 201 3.27 -11.15 10.17
C PHE A 201 2.53 -9.88 9.74
N ARG A 202 1.57 -9.99 8.82
CA ARG A 202 0.74 -8.87 8.35
C ARG A 202 -0.03 -8.22 9.49
N PHE A 203 -0.67 -9.02 10.34
CA PHE A 203 -1.37 -8.49 11.51
C PHE A 203 -0.41 -7.80 12.50
N GLY A 204 0.70 -8.46 12.85
CA GLY A 204 1.65 -7.90 13.82
C GLY A 204 2.37 -6.63 13.32
N SER A 205 2.71 -6.57 12.03
CA SER A 205 3.24 -5.35 11.40
C SER A 205 2.21 -4.22 11.31
N ALA A 206 0.93 -4.53 11.14
CA ALA A 206 -0.15 -3.54 11.22
C ALA A 206 -0.26 -2.95 12.63
N VAL A 207 -0.17 -3.78 13.67
CA VAL A 207 -0.12 -3.32 15.07
C VAL A 207 1.11 -2.43 15.29
N ALA A 208 2.28 -2.83 14.80
CA ALA A 208 3.49 -2.02 14.88
C ALA A 208 3.33 -0.66 14.16
N LEU A 209 2.78 -0.65 12.95
CA LEU A 209 2.47 0.56 12.20
C LEU A 209 1.47 1.46 12.95
N GLY A 210 0.48 0.88 13.64
CA GLY A 210 -0.49 1.60 14.45
C GLY A 210 0.09 2.30 15.69
N LEU A 211 1.27 1.86 16.17
CA LEU A 211 2.00 2.53 17.26
C LEU A 211 2.82 3.73 16.77
N LEU A 212 3.22 3.74 15.49
CA LEU A 212 4.00 4.81 14.88
C LEU A 212 3.35 6.20 15.05
N PRO A 213 2.06 6.43 14.74
CA PRO A 213 1.44 7.75 14.89
C PRO A 213 1.39 8.23 16.34
N LEU A 214 1.32 7.32 17.31
CA LEU A 214 1.39 7.69 18.74
C LEU A 214 2.78 8.22 19.10
N SER A 215 3.83 7.63 18.52
CA SER A 215 5.21 8.09 18.69
C SER A 215 5.43 9.47 18.05
N LEU A 216 4.84 9.72 16.87
CA LEU A 216 4.90 11.04 16.21
C LEU A 216 4.28 12.14 17.05
N LEU A 217 3.10 11.88 17.64
CA LEU A 217 2.37 12.85 18.47
C LEU A 217 3.03 13.11 19.84
N GLY A 218 4.29 12.70 20.03
CA GLY A 218 5.07 12.95 21.25
C GLY A 218 4.64 12.10 22.45
N MET A 219 3.82 11.07 22.26
CA MET A 219 3.57 10.12 23.34
C MET A 219 4.82 9.26 23.56
N ALA A 220 5.04 8.80 24.80
CA ALA A 220 6.25 8.08 25.22
C ALA A 220 6.32 6.63 24.69
N PHE A 221 6.03 6.43 23.41
CA PHE A 221 6.09 5.15 22.71
C PHE A 221 7.43 4.93 22.01
N GLY A 222 8.26 5.95 21.75
CA GLY A 222 9.65 5.80 21.30
C GLY A 222 9.86 4.66 20.30
N GLN A 223 10.51 3.59 20.75
CA GLN A 223 10.85 2.38 19.97
C GLN A 223 9.82 1.23 20.06
N ALA A 224 8.64 1.48 20.63
CA ALA A 224 7.56 0.51 20.71
C ALA A 224 7.09 0.00 19.33
N PRO A 225 6.99 0.82 18.27
CA PRO A 225 6.66 0.30 16.93
C PRO A 225 7.70 -0.71 16.44
N LEU A 226 9.00 -0.40 16.59
CA LEU A 226 10.08 -1.33 16.24
C LEU A 226 10.05 -2.60 17.10
N ALA A 227 9.84 -2.47 18.41
CA ALA A 227 9.73 -3.63 19.30
C ALA A 227 8.53 -4.51 18.95
N ALA A 228 7.38 -3.91 18.63
CA ALA A 228 6.19 -4.62 18.17
C ALA A 228 6.44 -5.35 16.85
N LEU A 229 7.18 -4.75 15.92
CA LEU A 229 7.58 -5.38 14.67
C LEU A 229 8.50 -6.60 14.91
N ILE A 230 9.47 -6.48 15.82
CA ILE A 230 10.33 -7.61 16.18
C ILE A 230 9.51 -8.75 16.79
N VAL A 231 8.60 -8.43 17.71
CA VAL A 231 7.69 -9.41 18.32
C VAL A 231 6.82 -10.06 17.25
N ALA A 232 6.26 -9.27 16.34
CA ALA A 232 5.48 -9.77 15.21
C ALA A 232 6.28 -10.75 14.34
N ALA A 233 7.52 -10.39 13.99
CA ALA A 233 8.41 -11.25 13.22
C ALA A 233 8.72 -12.57 13.95
N LEU A 234 9.01 -12.51 15.26
CA LEU A 234 9.27 -13.71 16.06
C LEU A 234 8.06 -14.65 16.14
N PHE A 235 6.86 -14.10 16.31
CA PHE A 235 5.64 -14.90 16.36
C PHE A 235 5.17 -15.39 14.99
N ALA A 236 5.58 -14.75 13.91
CA ALA A 236 5.25 -15.19 12.55
C ALA A 236 6.07 -16.40 12.10
N VAL A 237 7.23 -16.68 12.72
CA VAL A 237 8.03 -17.85 12.38
C VAL A 237 7.45 -19.10 13.06
N ASP A 238 7.03 -20.06 12.24
CA ASP A 238 6.59 -21.39 12.65
C ASP A 238 7.78 -22.36 12.59
N LEU A 239 8.37 -22.66 13.75
CA LEU A 239 9.44 -23.64 13.87
C LEU A 239 8.83 -25.02 14.12
N PRO A 240 9.27 -26.10 13.43
CA PRO A 240 8.73 -27.45 13.60
C PRO A 240 9.03 -28.11 14.96
N TRP A 241 9.42 -27.34 15.98
CA TRP A 241 9.62 -27.81 17.35
C TRP A 241 8.33 -27.71 18.17
N GLY A 242 7.36 -28.53 17.82
CA GLY A 242 6.15 -28.68 18.61
C GLY A 242 5.13 -29.56 17.92
N GLY A 243 5.20 -30.87 18.16
CA GLY A 243 4.09 -31.74 17.81
C GLY A 243 2.82 -31.29 18.53
N SER A 244 1.83 -30.85 17.77
CA SER A 244 0.43 -30.97 18.13
C SER A 244 -0.39 -30.95 16.86
N ASP A 245 -1.11 -32.06 16.67
CA ASP A 245 -2.23 -32.17 15.78
C ASP A 245 -3.15 -30.95 15.96
N ALA A 246 -3.17 -30.09 14.96
CA ALA A 246 -4.26 -29.17 14.72
C ALA A 246 -4.62 -29.27 13.25
N ASP A 247 -5.34 -30.36 12.93
CA ASP A 247 -6.31 -30.34 11.84
C ASP A 247 -7.16 -29.07 11.98
N SER A 248 -6.76 -28.04 11.25
CA SER A 248 -7.57 -26.89 10.97
C SER A 248 -7.58 -26.74 9.45
N SER A 249 -8.41 -27.58 8.85
CA SER A 249 -9.03 -27.34 7.56
C SER A 249 -9.83 -26.03 7.61
N SER A 250 -9.12 -24.90 7.60
CA SER A 250 -9.67 -23.61 7.23
C SER A 250 -9.51 -23.44 5.73
N GLY A 251 -10.28 -24.24 4.99
CA GLY A 251 -10.72 -23.81 3.68
C GLY A 251 -11.60 -22.58 3.89
N THR A 252 -11.02 -21.39 3.74
CA THR A 252 -11.81 -20.16 3.56
C THR A 252 -11.08 -19.30 2.56
N GLU A 253 -11.76 -19.10 1.44
CA GLU A 253 -11.44 -18.22 0.34
C GLU A 253 -11.06 -16.83 0.87
N SER A 254 -9.75 -16.54 0.91
CA SER A 254 -9.25 -15.18 1.11
C SER A 254 -8.08 -14.88 0.17
N GLY A 255 -8.15 -15.43 -1.05
CA GLY A 255 -7.33 -14.99 -2.18
C GLY A 255 -7.78 -13.63 -2.77
N ALA A 256 -8.89 -13.07 -2.30
CA ALA A 256 -9.44 -11.80 -2.79
C ALA A 256 -8.92 -10.56 -2.01
N ALA A 257 -8.29 -10.74 -0.85
CA ALA A 257 -7.76 -9.62 -0.08
C ALA A 257 -6.38 -9.15 -0.56
N ALA A 258 -5.61 -10.00 -1.25
CA ALA A 258 -4.41 -9.59 -1.98
C ALA A 258 -4.74 -8.61 -3.13
N ALA A 259 -5.96 -8.72 -3.70
CA ALA A 259 -6.47 -7.80 -4.72
C ALA A 259 -7.04 -6.49 -4.15
N GLN A 260 -7.37 -6.40 -2.86
CA GLN A 260 -7.90 -5.17 -2.23
C GLN A 260 -6.84 -4.19 -1.72
N MET A 261 -5.56 -4.52 -1.90
CA MET A 261 -4.48 -3.53 -1.94
C MET A 261 -3.85 -3.40 -3.34
N GLY A 262 -4.57 -3.82 -4.38
CA GLY A 262 -4.31 -3.39 -5.75
C GLY A 262 -4.78 -1.95 -5.92
N ALA A 263 -3.83 -1.02 -6.02
CA ALA A 263 -4.02 0.36 -6.49
C ALA A 263 -5.25 1.11 -5.94
N VAL A 264 -5.06 1.87 -4.86
CA VAL A 264 -5.96 3.00 -4.57
C VAL A 264 -5.72 4.11 -5.60
N ALA A 265 -6.23 3.91 -6.81
CA ALA A 265 -6.40 4.93 -7.83
C ALA A 265 -7.72 4.62 -8.56
N ASP A 266 -8.82 5.19 -8.05
CA ASP A 266 -10.00 5.40 -8.87
C ASP A 266 -10.26 6.91 -8.91
N GLY A 267 -9.93 7.48 -10.06
CA GLY A 267 -10.22 8.86 -10.42
C GLY A 267 -10.68 8.86 -11.87
N GLY A 268 -11.89 9.37 -12.09
CA GLY A 268 -12.35 9.82 -13.39
C GLY A 268 -13.64 9.16 -13.88
N GLU A 269 -14.79 9.68 -13.45
CA GLU A 269 -16.08 9.45 -14.10
C GLU A 269 -15.98 9.98 -15.55
N SER A 270 -16.03 9.09 -16.52
CA SER A 270 -16.20 9.45 -17.94
C SER A 270 -17.57 8.99 -18.39
N GLU A 271 -18.51 9.93 -18.49
CA GLU A 271 -19.77 9.76 -19.18
C GLU A 271 -19.50 9.33 -20.63
N ALA A 272 -19.97 8.14 -21.01
CA ALA A 272 -20.16 7.76 -22.40
C ALA A 272 -21.50 7.04 -22.54
N SER A 273 -22.40 7.73 -23.24
CA SER A 273 -23.78 7.43 -23.55
C SER A 273 -24.01 5.99 -24.03
N SER A 274 -25.06 5.34 -23.53
CA SER A 274 -25.57 4.07 -24.05
C SER A 274 -26.96 4.28 -24.66
N GLU A 275 -27.02 4.34 -25.98
CA GLU A 275 -28.22 4.07 -26.79
C GLU A 275 -28.53 2.56 -26.77
N PRO A 276 -29.81 2.12 -26.69
CA PRO A 276 -30.16 0.71 -26.59
C PRO A 276 -30.20 0.03 -27.98
N PRO A 277 -29.74 -1.23 -28.12
CA PRO A 277 -29.84 -1.95 -29.38
C PRO A 277 -31.23 -2.60 -29.54
N ALA A 278 -31.75 -2.48 -30.77
CA ALA A 278 -32.97 -3.13 -31.24
C ALA A 278 -32.74 -4.61 -31.58
N ALA A 279 -33.83 -5.38 -31.43
CA ALA A 279 -33.92 -6.81 -31.59
C ALA A 279 -33.97 -7.28 -33.05
N GLU A 280 -33.39 -8.44 -33.34
CA GLU A 280 -33.79 -9.32 -34.45
C GLU A 280 -33.64 -10.79 -34.00
N ALA A 281 -34.77 -11.49 -33.92
CA ALA A 281 -34.83 -12.95 -33.86
C ALA A 281 -36.11 -13.38 -34.59
N ASP A 282 -35.94 -13.90 -35.80
CA ASP A 282 -36.98 -14.52 -36.61
C ASP A 282 -37.22 -15.98 -36.18
N GLU A 283 -38.50 -16.34 -36.04
CA GLU A 283 -39.21 -17.44 -36.73
C GLU A 283 -40.36 -18.03 -35.87
N GLU A 284 -41.55 -17.97 -36.46
CA GLU A 284 -42.93 -18.23 -35.97
C GLU A 284 -43.30 -19.74 -35.79
N PRO A 285 -44.59 -20.16 -35.68
CA PRO A 285 -45.73 -19.70 -34.86
C PRO A 285 -46.40 -20.86 -34.09
N GLU A 286 -47.27 -20.59 -33.11
CA GLU A 286 -48.49 -21.39 -32.89
C GLU A 286 -49.63 -20.52 -32.33
N THR A 287 -50.85 -20.93 -32.66
CA THR A 287 -52.03 -20.08 -32.91
C THR A 287 -53.07 -20.23 -31.79
N TYR A 288 -53.87 -19.16 -31.60
CA TYR A 288 -55.27 -19.12 -31.07
C TYR A 288 -55.47 -18.85 -29.54
N PRO A 289 -56.63 -18.27 -29.10
CA PRO A 289 -56.83 -16.82 -28.95
C PRO A 289 -57.75 -16.43 -27.75
N GLY A 290 -58.04 -15.12 -27.65
CA GLY A 290 -59.18 -14.60 -26.87
C GLY A 290 -58.84 -14.39 -25.40
N ASP A 291 -59.41 -13.44 -24.68
CA ASP A 291 -60.52 -12.55 -24.94
C ASP A 291 -60.51 -11.53 -23.78
N ASP A 292 -61.03 -10.33 -24.02
CA ASP A 292 -61.54 -9.38 -23.03
C ASP A 292 -60.66 -9.00 -21.80
N GLY A 293 -60.34 -7.74 -21.55
CA GLY A 293 -61.22 -6.59 -21.64
C GLY A 293 -61.19 -5.84 -20.30
N THR A 294 -61.29 -4.51 -20.39
CA THR A 294 -61.63 -3.56 -19.32
C THR A 294 -60.56 -3.15 -18.29
N ASP A 295 -60.03 -1.95 -18.55
CA ASP A 295 -60.15 -0.77 -17.67
C ASP A 295 -60.32 -1.02 -16.17
N THR A 296 -59.30 -0.64 -15.38
CA THR A 296 -59.56 0.21 -14.20
C THR A 296 -58.36 1.11 -13.93
N ALA A 297 -58.44 2.33 -14.46
CA ALA A 297 -57.74 3.48 -13.92
C ALA A 297 -58.16 3.69 -12.45
N GLY A 298 -57.18 3.78 -11.54
CA GLY A 298 -57.46 4.31 -10.22
C GLY A 298 -56.50 3.88 -9.11
N ARG A 299 -55.74 4.88 -8.64
CA ARG A 299 -55.43 5.15 -7.23
C ARG A 299 -54.05 4.72 -6.70
N ALA A 300 -53.10 5.65 -6.92
CA ALA A 300 -52.37 6.44 -5.92
C ALA A 300 -51.42 5.79 -4.89
N PRO A 301 -50.41 6.56 -4.43
CA PRO A 301 -49.02 6.11 -4.30
C PRO A 301 -48.51 6.28 -2.86
N TRP A 302 -48.37 5.17 -2.14
CA TRP A 302 -47.69 5.06 -0.83
C TRP A 302 -48.17 3.78 -0.14
N LEU A 303 -47.38 2.73 -0.33
CA LEU A 303 -47.03 1.73 0.68
C LEU A 303 -45.59 1.32 0.42
#